data_AF-A0A3N9VWG3-F1
#
_entry.id   AF-A0A3N9VWG3-F1
#
_cell.length_a   1.000
_cell.length_b   1.000
_cell.length_c   1.000
_cell.angle_alpha   90.00
_cell.angle_beta   90.00
_cell.angle_gamma   90.00
#
_symmetry.space_group_name_H-M   'P 1'
#
loop_
_entity.id
_entity.type
_entity.pdbx_description
1 polymer ?
#
loop_
_entity_poly.entity_id
_entity_poly.type
_entity_poly.pdbx_seq_one_letter_code
_entity_poly.pdbx_strand_id
1 'polypeptide(L)' 'MYSLEQAHADGWEGKEAEAFVKWHAKVDRELIRICGMSSLDLADYRYADSFEEGMSPEETAHEALVYNDFPFEEEE' A
#
# COMPACT_ATOMS: atom_id res chain seq x y z
N MET A 1 9.06 0.91 3.91
CA MET A 1 8.91 0.76 2.46
C MET A 1 9.24 -0.66 2.06
N TYR A 2 8.31 -1.29 1.33
CA TYR A 2 8.39 -2.68 0.89
C TYR A 2 9.46 -2.88 -0.21
N SER A 3 10.29 -3.91 -0.08
CA SER A 3 11.47 -4.14 -0.94
C SER A 3 11.28 -5.28 -1.95
N LEU A 4 12.16 -5.34 -2.96
CA LEU A 4 12.17 -6.44 -3.94
C LEU A 4 12.53 -7.79 -3.31
N GLU A 5 13.35 -7.79 -2.26
CA GLU A 5 13.67 -9.01 -1.51
C GLU A 5 12.43 -9.54 -0.78
N GLN A 6 11.60 -8.65 -0.22
CA GLN A 6 10.32 -9.02 0.37
C GLN A 6 9.34 -9.55 -0.69
N ALA A 7 9.24 -8.87 -1.84
CA ALA A 7 8.41 -9.32 -2.96
C ALA A 7 8.76 -10.76 -3.38
N HIS A 8 10.05 -11.08 -3.52
CA HIS A 8 10.50 -12.43 -3.85
C HIS A 8 10.19 -13.44 -2.74
N ALA A 9 10.34 -13.05 -1.47
CA ALA A 9 10.00 -13.91 -0.34
C ALA A 9 8.50 -14.24 -0.28
N ASP A 10 7.66 -13.30 -0.70
CA ASP A 10 6.20 -13.44 -0.76
C ASP A 10 5.72 -14.14 -2.05
N GLY A 11 6.65 -14.59 -2.90
CA GLY A 11 6.36 -15.41 -4.09
C GLY A 11 6.15 -14.63 -5.38
N TRP A 12 6.37 -13.31 -5.38
CA TRP A 12 6.39 -12.52 -6.61
C TRP A 12 7.69 -12.75 -7.36
N GLU A 13 7.63 -12.88 -8.69
CA GLU A 13 8.83 -13.13 -9.49
C GLU A 13 8.97 -12.14 -10.67
N GLY A 14 10.22 -11.92 -11.08
CA GLY A 14 10.56 -11.17 -12.28
C GLY A 14 9.92 -9.78 -12.36
N LYS A 15 9.22 -9.52 -13.47
CA LYS A 15 8.63 -8.19 -13.74
C LYS A 15 7.45 -7.86 -12.83
N GLU A 16 6.76 -8.86 -12.34
CA GLU A 16 5.60 -8.67 -11.47
C GLU A 16 6.05 -8.20 -10.08
N ALA A 17 7.13 -8.78 -9.55
CA ALA A 17 7.77 -8.29 -8.33
C ALA A 17 8.21 -6.82 -8.44
N GLU A 18 8.87 -6.45 -9.55
CA GLU A 18 9.26 -5.05 -9.78
C GLU A 18 8.06 -4.11 -9.91
N ALA A 19 6.98 -4.56 -10.54
CA ALA A 19 5.76 -3.78 -10.72
C ALA A 19 5.04 -3.57 -9.38
N PHE A 20 4.89 -4.62 -8.58
CA PHE A 20 4.31 -4.56 -7.25
C PHE A 20 5.10 -3.63 -6.34
N VAL A 21 6.43 -3.78 -6.25
CA VAL A 21 7.28 -2.90 -5.43
C VAL A 21 7.16 -1.44 -5.84
N LYS A 22 7.16 -1.13 -7.15
CA LYS A 22 6.99 0.24 -7.65
C LYS A 22 5.61 0.81 -7.36
N TRP A 23 4.56 -0.01 -7.43
CA TRP A 23 3.21 0.39 -7.07
C TRP A 23 3.09 0.60 -5.57
N HIS A 24 3.61 -0.32 -4.76
CA HIS A 24 3.59 -0.27 -3.31
C HIS A 24 4.35 0.96 -2.76
N ALA A 25 5.47 1.33 -3.39
CA ALA A 25 6.18 2.56 -3.05
C ALA A 25 5.36 3.84 -3.30
N LYS A 26 4.38 3.80 -4.23
CA LYS A 26 3.43 4.91 -4.43
C LYS A 26 2.35 4.89 -3.35
N VAL A 27 1.85 3.72 -2.94
CA VAL A 27 0.91 3.59 -1.81
C VAL A 27 1.54 4.19 -0.55
N ASP A 28 2.78 3.82 -0.24
CA ASP A 28 3.54 4.39 0.89
C ASP A 28 3.66 5.92 0.81
N ARG A 29 3.85 6.47 -0.39
CA ARG A 29 3.91 7.93 -0.57
C ARG A 29 2.57 8.58 -0.23
N GLU A 30 1.46 7.99 -0.64
CA GLU A 30 0.12 8.51 -0.33
C GLU A 30 -0.21 8.38 1.16
N LEU A 31 0.11 7.24 1.78
CA LEU A 31 -0.02 7.07 3.24
C LEU A 31 0.78 8.12 4.00
N ILE A 32 2.06 8.31 3.64
CA ILE A 32 2.93 9.33 4.26
C ILE A 32 2.35 10.73 4.04
N ARG A 33 1.77 11.02 2.87
CA ARG A 33 1.13 12.30 2.58
C ARG A 33 -0.09 12.55 3.46
N ILE A 34 -0.92 11.53 3.71
CA ILE A 34 -2.18 11.65 4.44
C ILE A 34 -1.95 11.67 5.95
N CYS A 35 -1.20 10.71 6.49
CA CYS A 35 -1.07 10.50 7.93
C CYS A 35 0.37 10.53 8.45
N GLY A 36 1.37 10.67 7.58
CA GLY A 36 2.79 10.66 7.97
C GLY A 36 3.37 9.28 8.27
N MET A 37 2.61 8.21 8.04
CA MET A 37 3.01 6.82 8.30
C MET A 37 3.15 6.04 6.99
N SER A 38 4.00 5.02 6.96
CA SER A 38 4.09 4.06 5.84
C SER A 38 3.28 2.80 6.11
N SER A 39 3.15 1.92 5.12
CA SER A 39 2.45 0.64 5.29
C SER A 39 3.06 -0.24 6.40
N LEU A 40 4.35 -0.06 6.73
CA LEU A 40 5.03 -0.83 7.77
C LEU A 40 4.68 -0.37 9.18
N ASP A 41 4.13 0.83 9.32
CA ASP A 41 3.71 1.41 10.59
C ASP A 41 2.23 1.10 10.88
N LEU A 42 1.49 0.67 9.86
CA LEU A 42 0.08 0.31 9.93
C LEU A 42 -0.08 -1.21 10.12
N ALA A 43 -1.26 -1.64 10.56
CA ALA A 43 -1.63 -3.04 10.55
C ALA A 43 -1.61 -3.59 9.12
N ASP A 44 -1.32 -4.88 9.01
CA ASP A 44 -1.22 -5.56 7.73
C ASP A 44 -2.55 -5.45 6.96
N TYR A 45 -2.44 -4.99 5.72
CA TYR A 45 -3.57 -4.76 4.82
C TYR A 45 -3.33 -5.56 3.54
N ARG A 46 -4.42 -5.86 2.83
CA ARG A 46 -4.44 -6.68 1.60
C ARG A 46 -3.87 -5.95 0.37
N TYR A 47 -2.63 -5.46 0.46
CA TYR A 47 -1.96 -4.73 -0.62
C TYR A 47 -1.77 -5.58 -1.88
N ALA A 48 -1.52 -6.89 -1.72
CA ALA A 48 -1.40 -7.82 -2.84
C ALA A 48 -2.71 -7.91 -3.65
N ASP A 49 -3.83 -8.15 -2.97
CA ASP A 49 -5.15 -8.22 -3.60
C ASP A 49 -5.48 -6.91 -4.34
N SER A 50 -5.27 -5.75 -3.69
CA SER A 50 -5.51 -4.45 -4.30
C SER A 50 -4.67 -4.21 -5.56
N PHE A 51 -3.43 -4.71 -5.60
CA PHE A 51 -2.59 -4.63 -6.80
C PHE A 51 -3.12 -5.52 -7.92
N GLU A 52 -3.49 -6.77 -7.63
CA GLU A 52 -4.04 -7.71 -8.61
C GLU A 52 -5.40 -7.25 -9.17
N GLU A 53 -6.23 -6.62 -8.34
CA GLU A 53 -7.49 -5.99 -8.74
C GLU A 53 -7.29 -4.70 -9.54
N GLY A 54 -6.05 -4.21 -9.65
CA GLY A 54 -5.70 -3.01 -10.40
C GLY A 54 -6.13 -1.71 -9.74
N MET A 55 -6.30 -1.70 -8.41
CA MET A 55 -6.63 -0.49 -7.65
C MET A 55 -5.52 0.55 -7.76
N SER A 56 -5.90 1.83 -7.75
CA SER A 56 -4.92 2.90 -7.73
C SER A 56 -4.22 2.99 -6.37
N PRO A 57 -2.95 3.45 -6.32
CA PRO A 57 -2.24 3.60 -5.05
C PRO A 57 -2.93 4.53 -4.04
N GLU A 58 -3.66 5.55 -4.53
CA GLU A 58 -4.39 6.49 -3.70
C GLU A 58 -5.62 5.84 -3.07
N GLU A 59 -6.46 5.16 -3.87
CA GLU A 59 -7.61 4.40 -3.36
C GLU A 59 -7.17 3.35 -2.34
N THR A 60 -6.11 2.60 -2.62
CA THR A 60 -5.56 1.62 -1.69
C THR A 60 -5.05 2.25 -0.40
N ALA A 61 -4.37 3.40 -0.47
CA ALA A 61 -3.91 4.11 0.72
C ALA A 61 -5.09 4.56 1.60
N HIS A 62 -6.16 5.08 1.01
CA HIS A 62 -7.38 5.42 1.74
C HIS A 62 -8.03 4.20 2.39
N GLU A 63 -8.23 3.11 1.64
CA GLU A 63 -8.81 1.87 2.16
C GLU A 63 -7.96 1.26 3.30
N ALA A 64 -6.63 1.28 3.16
CA ALA A 64 -5.71 0.81 4.20
C ALA A 64 -5.84 1.64 5.49
N LEU A 65 -6.02 2.95 5.38
CA LEU A 65 -6.24 3.84 6.52
C LEU A 65 -7.62 3.63 7.15
N VAL A 66 -8.68 3.46 6.35
CA VAL A 66 -10.03 3.10 6.86
C VAL A 66 -9.97 1.77 7.62
N TYR A 67 -9.26 0.76 7.09
CA TYR A 67 -9.06 -0.52 7.75
C TYR A 67 -8.31 -0.41 9.07
N ASN A 68 -7.46 0.61 9.21
CA ASN A 68 -6.70 0.91 10.42
C ASN A 68 -7.44 1.88 11.39
N ASP A 69 -8.75 2.08 11.20
CA ASP A 69 -9.58 3.00 11.99
C ASP A 69 -9.03 4.44 12.01
N PHE A 70 -8.34 4.86 10.94
CA PHE A 70 -7.79 6.21 10.87
C PHE A 70 -8.93 7.23 10.69
N PRO A 71 -8.99 8.30 11.52
CA PRO A 71 -10.04 9.29 11.39
C PRO A 71 -9.81 10.12 10.13
N PHE A 72 -10.78 10.10 9.22
CA PHE A 72 -10.90 11.09 8.16
C PHE A 72 -11.86 12.17 8.63
N GLU A 73 -11.46 13.44 8.60
CA GLU A 73 -12.41 14.53 8.77
C GLU A 73 -13.38 14.48 7.57
N GLU A 74 -14.66 14.20 7.82
CA GLU A 74 -15.69 14.44 6.81
C GLU A 74 -15.69 15.95 6.55
N GLU A 75 -15.27 16.39 5.37
CA GLU A 75 -15.45 17.79 4.95
C GLU A 75 -16.96 18.07 4.91
N GLU A 76 -17.45 18.83 5.90
CA GLU A 76 -18.84 19.32 6.04
C GLU A 76 -19.21 20.36 4.96
#